data_AF-A0AAD9PDI4-F1
#
_entry.id   AF-A0AAD9PDI4-F1
#
_cell.length_a   1.000
_cell.length_b   1.000
_cell.length_c   1.000
_cell.angle_alpha   90.00
_cell.angle_beta   90.00
_cell.angle_gamma   90.00
#
_symmetry.space_group_name_H-M   'P 1'
#
loop_
_entity.id
_entity.type
_entity.pdbx_description
1 polymer ?
#
loop_
_entity_poly.entity_id
_entity_poly.type
_entity_poly.pdbx_seq_one_letter_code
_entity_poly.pdbx_strand_id
1 'polypeptide(L)'
;MLKILLNQLKPQAEKIIAEEQAGFRPGRSTTEQIFNLGILCEKYLQHQQDLYHVFIDFKKAFDRNHRRSKTRLSPTFFNIFLEIIMTDALNDHEGTVSIDGRNITNLRFAGDIDGLAGREEELSDLVERLDKTSTAFGM
;
A
#
# COMPACT_ATOMS: atom_id res chain seq x y z
N MET A 1 -8.57 26.68 10.25
CA MET A 1 -9.06 25.51 10.99
C MET A 1 -8.63 24.18 10.37
N LEU A 2 -9.07 23.83 9.15
CA LEU A 2 -8.68 22.55 8.50
C LEU A 2 -7.15 22.36 8.34
N LYS A 3 -6.41 23.40 7.94
CA LYS A 3 -4.93 23.36 7.87
C LYS A 3 -4.26 23.07 9.23
N ILE A 4 -4.83 23.59 10.33
CA ILE A 4 -4.27 23.40 11.67
C ILE A 4 -4.47 21.94 12.11
N LEU A 5 -5.68 21.40 11.91
CA LEU A 5 -6.00 19.98 12.13
C LEU A 5 -5.10 19.06 11.30
N LEU A 6 -4.93 19.34 10.01
CA LEU A 6 -4.04 18.55 9.14
C LEU A 6 -2.58 18.58 9.62
N ASN A 7 -2.09 19.74 10.06
CA ASN A 7 -0.73 19.85 10.60
C ASN A 7 -0.55 19.08 11.92
N GLN A 8 -1.61 18.93 12.72
CA GLN A 8 -1.58 18.12 13.94
C GLN A 8 -1.70 16.61 13.65
N LEU A 9 -2.45 16.22 12.63
CA LEU A 9 -2.64 14.82 12.26
C LEU A 9 -1.43 14.22 11.52
N LYS A 10 -0.72 15.00 10.69
CA LYS A 10 0.43 14.51 9.92
C LYS A 10 1.47 13.76 10.75
N PRO A 11 1.99 14.29 11.87
CA PRO A 11 2.95 13.56 12.69
C PRO A 11 2.39 12.28 13.33
N GLN A 12 1.08 12.17 13.50
CA GLN A 12 0.42 10.96 14.01
C GLN A 12 0.23 9.95 12.88
N ALA A 13 -0.15 10.42 11.69
CA ALA A 13 -0.30 9.60 10.50
C ALA A 13 1.02 8.91 10.14
N GLU A 14 2.15 9.63 10.16
CA GLU A 14 3.47 9.06 9.88
C GLU A 14 3.89 7.95 10.85
N LYS A 15 3.28 7.86 12.04
CA LYS A 15 3.56 6.80 13.02
C LYS A 15 2.78 5.52 12.76
N ILE A 16 1.68 5.59 12.01
CA ILE A 16 0.81 4.45 11.73
C ILE A 16 0.93 3.97 10.29
N ILE A 17 1.35 4.84 9.37
CA ILE A 17 1.55 4.48 7.96
C ILE A 17 2.74 3.55 7.84
N ALA A 18 2.51 2.41 7.17
CA ALA A 18 3.52 1.37 7.02
C ALA A 18 4.71 1.85 6.16
N GLU A 19 5.87 1.22 6.37
CA GLU A 19 7.10 1.55 5.64
C GLU A 19 6.99 1.23 4.14
N GLU A 20 6.11 0.32 3.77
CA GLU A 20 5.82 -0.06 2.38
C GLU A 20 5.10 1.07 1.62
N GLN A 21 4.40 1.97 2.32
CA GLN A 21 3.72 3.12 1.72
C GLN A 21 4.69 4.29 1.56
N ALA A 22 4.95 4.68 0.31
CA ALA A 22 5.78 5.83 -0.03
C ALA A 22 4.98 7.07 -0.48
N GLY A 23 3.75 6.87 -0.97
CA GLY A 23 2.96 7.96 -1.52
C GLY A 23 2.66 9.04 -0.49
N PHE A 24 2.76 10.30 -0.91
CA PHE A 24 2.41 11.48 -0.09
C PHE A 24 3.19 11.60 1.23
N ARG A 25 4.33 10.93 1.36
CA ARG A 25 5.23 11.04 2.52
C ARG A 25 6.47 11.89 2.18
N PRO A 26 6.95 12.72 3.13
CA PRO A 26 8.14 13.53 2.90
C PRO A 26 9.38 12.64 2.74
N GLY A 27 10.24 12.98 1.77
CA GLY A 27 11.49 12.26 1.53
C GLY A 27 11.33 10.89 0.87
N ARG A 28 10.18 10.61 0.24
CA ARG A 28 9.94 9.39 -0.53
C ARG A 28 9.47 9.72 -1.93
N SER A 29 10.07 9.07 -2.91
CA SER A 29 9.77 9.27 -4.34
C SER A 29 9.27 7.99 -5.00
N THR A 30 8.53 8.15 -6.10
CA THR A 30 8.12 7.03 -6.95
C THR A 30 9.34 6.31 -7.54
N THR A 31 10.38 7.07 -7.90
CA THR A 31 11.63 6.52 -8.44
C THR A 31 12.32 5.59 -7.45
N GLU A 32 12.38 5.97 -6.17
CA GLU A 32 12.93 5.10 -5.12
C GLU A 32 12.11 3.81 -4.97
N GLN A 33 10.78 3.86 -5.04
CA GLN A 33 9.99 2.62 -4.94
C GLN A 33 10.12 1.70 -6.15
N ILE A 34 10.16 2.24 -7.37
CA ILE A 34 10.45 1.44 -8.56
C ILE A 34 11.85 0.83 -8.46
N PHE A 35 12.83 1.59 -7.96
CA PHE A 35 14.17 1.09 -7.72
C PHE A 35 14.19 -0.04 -6.68
N ASN A 36 13.48 0.12 -5.56
CA ASN A 36 13.38 -0.91 -4.52
C ASN A 36 12.75 -2.21 -5.04
N LEU A 37 11.70 -2.12 -5.86
CA LEU A 37 11.12 -3.26 -6.54
C LEU A 37 12.14 -3.95 -7.46
N GLY A 38 12.89 -3.17 -8.24
CA GLY A 38 13.95 -3.68 -9.11
C GLY A 38 15.02 -4.46 -8.34
N ILE A 39 15.51 -3.89 -7.22
CA ILE A 39 16.48 -4.55 -6.35
C ILE A 39 15.92 -5.85 -5.76
N LEU A 40 14.64 -5.87 -5.37
CA LEU A 40 14.00 -7.07 -4.86
C LEU A 40 13.94 -8.17 -5.93
N CYS A 41 13.50 -7.82 -7.14
CA CYS A 41 13.49 -8.74 -8.29
C CYS A 41 14.88 -9.29 -8.58
N GLU A 42 15.90 -8.44 -8.64
CA GLU A 42 17.28 -8.85 -8.87
C GLU A 42 17.78 -9.81 -7.77
N LYS A 43 17.50 -9.51 -6.50
CA LYS A 43 17.89 -10.36 -5.37
C LYS A 43 17.28 -11.76 -5.49
N TYR A 44 15.98 -11.86 -5.71
CA TYR A 44 15.30 -13.16 -5.80
C TYR A 44 15.78 -13.96 -7.01
N LEU A 45 15.99 -13.28 -8.16
CA LEU A 45 16.57 -13.89 -9.34
C LEU A 45 17.99 -14.43 -9.08
N GLN A 46 18.85 -13.65 -8.40
CA GLN A 46 20.22 -14.07 -8.05
C GLN A 46 20.26 -15.30 -7.13
N HIS A 47 19.28 -15.44 -6.24
CA HIS A 47 19.15 -16.57 -5.33
C HIS A 47 18.37 -17.75 -5.92
N GLN A 48 17.96 -17.69 -7.19
CA GLN A 48 17.13 -18.71 -7.85
C GLN A 48 15.83 -18.98 -7.08
N GLN A 49 15.25 -17.93 -6.51
CA GLN A 49 13.97 -17.98 -5.83
C GLN A 49 12.91 -17.31 -6.70
N ASP A 50 11.71 -17.88 -6.69
CA ASP A 50 10.59 -17.28 -7.40
C ASP A 50 10.10 -16.04 -6.65
N LEU A 51 9.79 -15.00 -7.42
CA LEU A 51 9.12 -13.79 -6.95
C LEU A 51 7.99 -13.50 -7.91
N TYR A 52 6.77 -13.62 -7.41
CA TYR A 52 5.55 -13.24 -8.08
C TYR A 52 5.13 -11.86 -7.58
N HIS A 53 4.68 -11.01 -8.50
CA HIS A 53 4.11 -9.73 -8.14
C HIS A 53 2.91 -9.36 -9.00
N VAL A 54 2.01 -8.55 -8.45
CA VAL A 54 0.81 -8.08 -9.15
C VAL A 54 0.54 -6.62 -8.83
N PHE A 55 0.36 -5.85 -9.89
CA PHE A 55 -0.05 -4.46 -9.77
C PHE A 55 -1.56 -4.35 -9.55
N ILE A 56 -1.95 -3.66 -8.49
CA ILE A 56 -3.32 -3.41 -8.06
C ILE A 56 -3.52 -1.89 -7.99
N ASP A 57 -4.43 -1.38 -8.82
CA ASP A 57 -4.87 0.02 -8.77
C ASP A 57 -6.21 0.11 -8.04
N PHE A 58 -6.23 0.78 -6.88
CA PHE A 58 -7.49 1.10 -6.22
C PHE A 58 -8.26 2.14 -7.04
N LYS A 59 -9.22 1.63 -7.81
CA LYS A 59 -10.15 2.42 -8.62
C LYS A 59 -10.74 3.53 -7.78
N LYS A 60 -10.37 4.79 -8.06
CA LYS A 60 -10.63 5.99 -7.25
C LYS A 60 -12.01 6.00 -6.56
N ALA A 61 -12.12 5.38 -5.38
CA ALA A 61 -13.34 5.33 -4.59
C ALA A 61 -13.78 6.74 -4.17
N PHE A 62 -12.81 7.64 -4.03
CA PHE A 62 -13.02 9.02 -3.63
C PHE A 62 -13.43 9.97 -4.76
N ASP A 63 -13.32 9.56 -6.03
CA ASP A 63 -13.87 10.32 -7.16
C ASP A 63 -15.36 9.96 -7.42
N ARG A 64 -15.88 8.84 -6.90
CA ARG A 64 -17.30 8.46 -7.10
C ARG A 64 -18.29 9.22 -6.21
N ASN A 65 -17.86 9.64 -5.02
CA ASN A 65 -18.66 10.49 -4.12
C ASN A 65 -18.57 12.00 -4.45
N HIS A 66 -17.79 12.38 -5.48
CA HIS A 66 -17.43 13.77 -5.80
C HIS A 66 -18.54 14.63 -6.42
N ARG A 67 -19.73 14.07 -6.73
CA ARG A 67 -20.82 14.88 -7.30
C ARG A 67 -21.58 15.71 -6.25
N ARG A 68 -21.37 15.49 -4.94
CA ARG A 68 -22.05 16.27 -3.88
C ARG A 68 -21.14 17.00 -2.89
N SER A 69 -19.87 16.61 -2.70
CA SER A 69 -18.94 17.35 -1.84
C SER A 69 -17.69 17.79 -2.62
N LYS A 70 -17.51 19.10 -2.76
CA LYS A 70 -16.33 19.73 -3.40
C LYS A 70 -15.07 19.70 -2.52
N THR A 71 -14.81 18.60 -1.82
CA THR A 71 -13.62 18.46 -0.98
C THR A 71 -12.84 17.24 -1.43
N ARG A 72 -11.76 17.46 -2.19
CA ARG A 72 -10.70 16.47 -2.35
C ARG A 72 -10.22 16.09 -0.95
N LEU A 73 -10.22 14.80 -0.61
CA LEU A 73 -9.56 14.33 0.61
C LEU A 73 -8.12 14.80 0.59
N SER A 74 -7.63 15.28 1.73
CA SER A 74 -6.21 15.60 1.84
C SER A 74 -5.41 14.30 1.64
N PRO A 75 -4.23 14.35 1.01
CA PRO A 75 -3.36 13.19 0.87
C PRO A 75 -3.11 12.41 2.18
N THR A 76 -3.03 13.13 3.31
CA THR A 76 -2.87 12.51 4.64
C THR A 76 -4.06 11.62 5.02
N PHE A 77 -5.29 12.10 4.81
CA PHE A 77 -6.49 11.28 5.09
C PHE A 77 -6.61 10.09 4.15
N PHE A 78 -6.21 10.26 2.89
CA PHE A 78 -6.19 9.15 1.93
C PHE A 78 -5.21 8.05 2.38
N ASN A 79 -4.00 8.41 2.80
CA ASN A 79 -3.03 7.44 3.32
C ASN A 79 -3.54 6.73 4.57
N ILE A 80 -4.13 7.46 5.53
CA ILE A 80 -4.69 6.84 6.75
C ILE A 80 -5.80 5.84 6.37
N PHE A 81 -6.67 6.19 5.43
CA PHE A 81 -7.75 5.31 5.02
C PHE A 81 -7.24 4.05 4.33
N LEU A 82 -6.28 4.19 3.40
CA LEU A 82 -5.64 3.04 2.78
C LEU A 82 -4.92 2.17 3.82
N GLU A 83 -4.27 2.78 4.81
CA GLU A 83 -3.59 2.03 5.87
C GLU A 83 -4.56 1.16 6.67
N ILE A 84 -5.78 1.64 6.92
CA ILE A 84 -6.83 0.84 7.59
C ILE A 84 -7.21 -0.38 6.75
N ILE A 85 -7.46 -0.20 5.45
CA ILE A 85 -7.78 -1.29 4.53
C ILE A 85 -6.63 -2.30 4.48
N MET A 86 -5.40 -1.82 4.33
CA MET A 86 -4.22 -2.67 4.25
C MET A 86 -3.98 -3.43 5.55
N THR A 87 -4.14 -2.77 6.70
CA THR A 87 -4.00 -3.41 8.02
C THR A 87 -5.02 -4.54 8.19
N ASP A 88 -6.28 -4.31 7.81
CA ASP A 88 -7.32 -5.32 7.91
C ASP A 88 -7.14 -6.47 6.92
N ALA A 89 -6.79 -6.16 5.66
CA ALA A 89 -6.55 -7.17 4.62
C ALA A 89 -5.33 -8.06 4.93
N LEU A 90 -4.27 -7.47 5.49
CA LEU A 90 -3.03 -8.18 5.85
C LEU A 90 -3.07 -8.84 7.22
N ASN A 91 -4.16 -8.69 7.98
CA ASN A 91 -4.29 -9.36 9.27
C ASN A 91 -4.23 -10.88 9.08
N ASP A 92 -3.34 -11.53 9.84
CA ASP A 92 -3.03 -12.97 9.73
C ASP A 92 -2.59 -13.44 8.32
N HIS A 93 -2.10 -12.54 7.46
CA HIS A 93 -1.50 -12.91 6.17
C HIS A 93 0.01 -13.12 6.33
N GLU A 94 0.48 -14.32 6.02
CA GLU A 94 1.89 -14.68 6.09
C GLU A 94 2.57 -14.51 4.72
N GLY A 95 3.48 -13.56 4.63
CA GLY A 95 4.33 -13.36 3.45
C GLY A 95 5.54 -14.30 3.42
N THR A 96 5.89 -14.80 2.24
CA THR A 96 7.14 -15.57 2.02
C THR A 96 8.30 -14.72 1.51
N VAL A 97 8.00 -13.51 1.03
CA VAL A 97 9.01 -12.56 0.57
C VAL A 97 9.59 -11.81 1.77
N SER A 98 10.93 -11.70 1.86
CA SER A 98 11.59 -11.00 2.96
C SER A 98 12.86 -10.24 2.56
N ILE A 99 13.09 -9.13 3.25
CA ILE A 99 14.33 -8.35 3.21
C ILE A 99 14.89 -8.30 4.62
N ASP A 100 16.12 -8.76 4.81
CA ASP A 100 16.84 -8.75 6.10
C ASP A 100 16.02 -9.30 7.28
N GLY A 101 15.28 -10.39 7.03
CA GLY A 101 14.44 -11.06 8.03
C GLY A 101 13.09 -10.39 8.31
N ARG A 102 12.75 -9.32 7.59
CA ARG A 102 11.41 -8.70 7.62
C ARG A 102 10.60 -9.14 6.40
N ASN A 103 9.40 -9.65 6.64
CA ASN A 103 8.49 -10.01 5.55
C ASN A 103 7.97 -8.76 4.86
N ILE A 104 7.92 -8.80 3.53
CA ILE A 104 7.39 -7.72 2.69
C ILE A 104 6.41 -8.33 1.72
N THR A 105 5.14 -7.99 1.86
CA THR A 105 4.04 -8.52 1.03
C THR A 105 3.57 -7.52 -0.02
N ASN A 106 4.02 -6.27 0.07
CA ASN A 106 3.59 -5.22 -0.84
C ASN A 106 4.57 -4.04 -0.85
N LEU A 107 4.54 -3.27 -1.95
CA LEU A 107 5.08 -1.91 -2.04
C LEU A 107 3.96 -1.01 -2.52
N ARG A 108 3.82 0.19 -1.93
CA ARG A 108 2.70 1.09 -2.24
C ARG A 108 3.19 2.49 -2.59
N PHE A 109 2.54 3.09 -3.58
CA PHE A 109 2.69 4.50 -3.89
C PHE A 109 1.32 5.13 -4.16
N ALA A 110 0.87 5.97 -3.23
CA ALA A 110 -0.44 6.58 -3.29
C ALA A 110 -1.52 5.50 -3.32
N GLY A 111 -2.30 5.41 -4.40
CA GLY A 111 -3.33 4.38 -4.59
C GLY A 111 -2.84 3.11 -5.30
N ASP A 112 -1.62 3.15 -5.82
CA ASP A 112 -1.01 2.05 -6.55
C ASP A 112 -0.33 1.10 -5.57
N ILE A 113 -0.61 -0.19 -5.71
CA ILE A 113 -0.04 -1.26 -4.89
C ILE A 113 0.61 -2.28 -5.80
N ASP A 114 1.81 -2.69 -5.46
CA ASP A 114 2.43 -3.88 -6.00
C ASP A 114 2.45 -4.95 -4.92
N GLY A 115 1.63 -5.99 -5.08
CA GLY A 115 1.58 -7.14 -4.18
C GLY A 115 2.72 -8.11 -4.50
N LEU A 116 3.34 -8.71 -3.49
CA LEU A 116 4.56 -9.51 -3.59
C LEU A 116 4.35 -10.86 -2.89
N ALA A 117 4.76 -11.94 -3.55
CA ALA A 117 4.70 -13.29 -2.98
C ALA A 117 5.78 -14.20 -3.58
N GLY A 118 6.24 -15.19 -2.81
CA GLY A 118 7.13 -16.26 -3.33
C GLY A 118 6.36 -17.43 -3.94
N ARG A 119 5.03 -17.42 -3.85
CA ARG A 119 4.13 -18.47 -4.37
C ARG A 119 2.89 -17.84 -5.00
N GLU A 120 2.36 -18.47 -6.05
CA GLU A 120 1.16 -17.99 -6.75
C GLU A 120 -0.08 -18.01 -5.85
N GLU A 121 -0.23 -19.04 -5.00
CA GLU A 121 -1.38 -19.16 -4.10
C GLU A 121 -1.41 -18.04 -3.05
N GLU A 122 -0.23 -17.63 -2.56
CA GLU A 122 -0.09 -16.51 -1.63
C GLU A 122 -0.44 -15.18 -2.31
N LEU A 123 -0.04 -14.99 -3.56
CA LEU A 123 -0.41 -13.79 -4.32
C LEU A 123 -1.92 -13.73 -4.56
N SER A 124 -2.54 -14.87 -4.88
CA SER A 124 -3.98 -14.96 -5.07
C SER A 124 -4.75 -14.68 -3.77
N ASP A 125 -4.30 -15.22 -2.63
CA ASP A 125 -4.87 -14.94 -1.30
C ASP A 125 -4.76 -13.44 -0.96
N LEU A 126 -3.61 -12.82 -1.22
CA LEU A 126 -3.41 -11.38 -1.00
C LEU A 126 -4.41 -10.54 -1.81
N VAL A 127 -4.58 -10.84 -3.10
CA VAL A 127 -5.52 -10.14 -3.98
C VAL A 127 -6.96 -10.31 -3.50
N GLU A 128 -7.37 -11.53 -3.15
CA GLU A 128 -8.73 -11.81 -2.66
C GLU A 128 -9.02 -11.08 -1.34
N ARG A 129 -8.06 -11.06 -0.41
CA ARG A 129 -8.16 -10.31 0.85
C ARG A 129 -8.33 -8.82 0.60
N LEU A 130 -7.51 -8.24 -0.28
CA LEU A 130 -7.59 -6.82 -0.62
C LEU A 130 -8.94 -6.47 -1.26
N ASP A 131 -9.42 -7.26 -2.21
CA ASP A 131 -10.71 -7.03 -2.87
C ASP A 131 -11.89 -7.12 -1.90
N LYS A 132 -11.90 -8.16 -1.06
CA LYS A 132 -12.94 -8.37 -0.03
C LYS A 132 -12.97 -7.23 0.98
N THR A 133 -11.80 -6.86 1.53
CA THR A 133 -11.70 -5.78 2.50
C THR A 133 -12.05 -4.45 1.86
N SER A 134 -11.50 -4.10 0.69
CA SER A 134 -11.81 -2.82 0.04
C SER A 134 -13.29 -2.67 -0.29
N THR A 135 -13.94 -3.76 -0.74
CA THR A 135 -15.39 -3.78 -0.99
C THR A 135 -16.19 -3.54 0.30
N ALA A 136 -15.78 -4.13 1.42
CA ALA A 136 -16.43 -3.92 2.72
C ALA A 136 -16.33 -2.45 3.21
N PHE A 137 -15.25 -1.76 2.83
CA PHE A 137 -15.05 -0.33 3.08
C PHE A 137 -15.69 0.59 2.02
N GLY A 138 -16.37 0.02 1.01
CA GLY A 138 -17.12 0.76 -0.01
C GLY A 138 -16.27 1.34 -1.15
N MET A 139 -15.11 0.72 -1.44
CA MET A 139 -14.30 1.02 -2.63
C MET A 139 -14.77 0.25 -3.87
#